data_AF-A0A392N2Z4-F1
#
_entry.id   AF-A0A392N2Z4-F1
#
_cell.length_a   1.000
_cell.length_b   1.000
_cell.length_c   1.000
_cell.angle_alpha   90.00
_cell.angle_beta   90.00
_cell.angle_gamma   90.00
#
_symmetry.space_group_name_H-M   'P 1'
#
loop_
_entity.id
_entity.type
_entity.pdbx_description
1 polymer ?
#
loop_
_entity_poly.entity_id
_entity_poly.type
_entity_poly.pdbx_seq_one_letter_code
_entity_poly.pdbx_strand_id
1 'polypeptide(L)'
;DALMRAWPMVGAAVEDPTVEPFMKANDGESAYAYYMKRPDEISLFYTSMIGMSVPFMREMLESYDGFKGVETLVDVGGNSGVTLNMIMHKY
;
A
#
# COMPACT_ATOMS: atom_id res chain seq x y z
N ASP A 1 -3.72 0.17 -16.86
CA ASP A 1 -2.75 0.30 -17.96
C ASP A 1 -1.41 0.89 -17.51
N ALA A 2 -1.40 2.03 -16.80
CA ALA A 2 -0.17 2.73 -16.38
C ALA A 2 0.85 1.86 -15.61
N LEU A 3 0.38 1.04 -14.66
CA LEU A 3 1.25 0.11 -13.95
C LEU A 3 1.91 -0.91 -14.88
N MET A 4 1.18 -1.40 -15.88
CA MET A 4 1.70 -2.40 -16.80
C MET A 4 2.77 -1.83 -17.73
N ARG A 5 2.68 -0.54 -18.06
CA ARG A 5 3.72 0.18 -18.83
C ARG A 5 5.03 0.32 -18.05
N ALA A 6 5.00 0.20 -16.71
CA ALA A 6 6.21 0.24 -15.89
C ALA A 6 7.03 -1.05 -15.99
N TRP A 7 6.41 -2.20 -16.29
CA TRP A 7 7.13 -3.49 -16.29
C TRP A 7 8.29 -3.56 -17.27
N PRO A 8 8.17 -3.11 -18.54
CA PRO A 8 9.31 -3.06 -19.45
C PRO A 8 10.46 -2.15 -18.97
N MET A 9 10.18 -1.16 -18.11
CA MET A 9 11.18 -0.21 -17.60
C MET A 9 11.98 -0.75 -16.40
N VAL A 10 11.66 -1.94 -15.89
CA VAL A 10 12.40 -2.54 -14.77
C VAL A 10 13.87 -2.75 -15.11
N GLY A 11 14.20 -3.14 -16.34
CA GLY A 11 15.60 -3.26 -16.79
C GLY A 11 16.34 -1.92 -16.76
N ALA A 12 15.70 -0.85 -17.25
CA ALA A 12 16.27 0.49 -17.24
C ALA A 12 16.47 1.05 -15.81
N ALA A 13 15.70 0.58 -14.83
CA ALA A 13 15.89 0.93 -13.42
C ALA A 13 17.10 0.23 -12.77
N VAL A 14 17.63 -0.83 -13.38
CA VAL A 14 18.91 -1.43 -12.95
C VAL A 14 20.09 -0.55 -13.37
N GLU A 15 20.02 0.02 -14.57
CA GLU A 15 21.08 0.89 -15.12
C GLU A 15 21.12 2.27 -14.47
N ASP A 16 19.94 2.85 -14.23
CA ASP A 16 19.78 4.08 -13.44
C ASP A 16 18.78 3.85 -12.31
N PRO A 17 19.27 3.55 -11.08
CA PRO A 17 18.41 3.23 -9.93
C PRO A 17 17.84 4.48 -9.24
N THR A 18 18.16 5.69 -9.71
CA THR A 18 17.66 6.93 -9.10
C THR A 18 16.21 7.25 -9.46
N VAL A 19 15.69 6.59 -10.51
CA VAL A 19 14.32 6.79 -11.02
C VAL A 19 13.59 5.44 -11.08
N GLU A 20 12.43 5.35 -10.44
CA GLU A 20 11.63 4.12 -10.43
C GLU A 20 10.98 3.80 -11.80
N PRO A 21 10.71 2.52 -12.13
CA PRO A 21 10.16 2.13 -13.43
C PRO A 21 8.85 2.84 -13.80
N PHE A 22 8.00 3.14 -12.81
CA PHE A 22 6.75 3.85 -13.05
C PHE A 22 7.00 5.29 -13.52
N MET A 23 7.92 6.01 -12.87
CA MET A 23 8.29 7.37 -13.28
C MET A 23 8.92 7.37 -14.68
N LYS A 24 9.78 6.38 -15.01
CA LYS A 24 10.36 6.24 -16.36
C LYS A 24 9.28 6.04 -17.43
N ALA A 25 8.20 5.35 -17.11
CA ALA A 25 7.10 5.06 -18.03
C ALA A 25 6.00 6.14 -18.09
N ASN A 26 6.02 7.13 -17.19
CA ASN A 26 4.94 8.11 -17.02
C ASN A 26 5.47 9.53 -16.82
N ASP A 27 6.40 9.96 -17.66
CA ASP A 27 6.91 11.35 -17.73
C ASP A 27 7.42 11.92 -16.39
N GLY A 28 8.01 11.07 -15.54
CA GLY A 28 8.53 11.45 -14.23
C GLY A 28 7.46 11.57 -13.14
N GLU A 29 6.20 11.24 -13.41
CA GLU A 29 5.16 11.20 -12.39
C GLU A 29 5.26 9.91 -11.54
N SER A 30 5.25 10.05 -10.21
CA SER A 30 5.24 8.89 -9.32
C SER A 30 3.90 8.16 -9.37
N ALA A 31 3.91 6.86 -9.07
CA ALA A 31 2.70 6.05 -9.07
C ALA A 31 1.60 6.64 -8.16
N TYR A 32 1.99 7.12 -6.98
CA TYR A 32 1.04 7.69 -6.02
C TYR A 32 0.38 8.97 -6.55
N ALA A 33 1.17 9.91 -7.09
CA ALA A 33 0.65 11.14 -7.68
C ALA A 33 -0.27 10.85 -8.88
N TYR A 34 0.11 9.88 -9.71
CA TYR A 34 -0.67 9.44 -10.87
C TYR A 34 -2.05 8.89 -10.45
N TYR A 35 -2.10 8.01 -9.45
CA TYR A 35 -3.34 7.41 -8.98
C TYR A 35 -4.24 8.40 -8.26
N MET A 36 -3.69 9.28 -7.42
CA MET A 36 -4.49 10.28 -6.69
C MET A 36 -5.30 11.21 -7.60
N LYS A 37 -4.83 11.45 -8.82
CA LYS A 37 -5.54 12.27 -9.81
C LYS A 37 -6.71 11.54 -10.48
N ARG A 38 -6.90 10.24 -10.22
CA ARG A 38 -7.85 9.36 -10.93
C ARG A 38 -8.74 8.62 -9.93
N PRO A 39 -10.00 9.06 -9.74
CA PRO A 39 -10.90 8.50 -8.72
C PRO A 39 -11.10 6.99 -8.79
N ASP A 40 -11.23 6.43 -10.00
CA ASP A 40 -11.45 4.99 -10.17
C ASP A 40 -10.18 4.19 -9.84
N GLU A 41 -9.01 4.71 -10.23
CA GLU A 41 -7.74 4.03 -9.98
C GLU A 41 -7.36 4.07 -8.49
N ILE A 42 -7.56 5.21 -7.81
CA ILE A 42 -7.30 5.29 -6.37
C ILE A 42 -8.30 4.45 -5.56
N SER A 43 -9.56 4.37 -5.99
CA SER A 43 -10.57 3.50 -5.37
C SER A 43 -10.20 2.01 -5.50
N LEU A 44 -9.76 1.59 -6.69
CA LEU A 44 -9.26 0.25 -6.93
C LEU A 44 -8.02 -0.05 -6.10
N PHE A 45 -7.08 0.90 -6.00
CA PHE A 45 -5.89 0.78 -5.16
C PHE A 45 -6.27 0.54 -3.70
N TYR A 46 -7.15 1.36 -3.11
CA TYR A 46 -7.58 1.19 -1.72
C TYR A 46 -8.32 -0.13 -1.48
N THR A 47 -9.21 -0.51 -2.39
CA THR A 47 -9.91 -1.80 -2.33
C THR A 47 -8.93 -2.97 -2.37
N SER A 48 -7.90 -2.90 -3.22
CA SER A 48 -6.86 -3.92 -3.32
C SER A 48 -6.04 -4.01 -2.03
N MET A 49 -5.66 -2.86 -1.44
CA MET A 49 -4.93 -2.83 -0.17
C MET A 49 -5.76 -3.44 0.97
N ILE A 50 -7.05 -3.09 1.08
CA ILE A 50 -7.95 -3.69 2.08
C ILE A 50 -8.05 -5.21 1.88
N GLY A 51 -8.23 -5.65 0.62
CA GLY A 51 -8.35 -7.07 0.28
C GLY A 51 -7.14 -7.90 0.69
N MET A 52 -5.94 -7.33 0.69
CA MET A 52 -4.72 -7.99 1.17
C MET A 52 -4.54 -7.88 2.70
N SER A 53 -4.81 -6.71 3.29
CA SER A 53 -4.60 -6.48 4.72
C SER A 53 -5.52 -7.32 5.61
N VAL A 54 -6.80 -7.51 5.23
CA VAL A 54 -7.77 -8.20 6.09
C VAL A 54 -7.41 -9.66 6.38
N PRO A 55 -7.10 -10.51 5.37
CA PRO A 55 -6.69 -11.89 5.63
C PRO A 55 -5.40 -11.97 6.44
N PHE A 56 -4.41 -11.12 6.11
CA PHE A 56 -3.13 -11.07 6.82
C PHE A 56 -3.32 -10.71 8.30
N MET A 57 -4.09 -9.64 8.57
CA MET A 57 -4.33 -9.19 9.94
C MET A 57 -5.13 -10.20 10.76
N ARG A 58 -6.02 -10.98 10.12
CA ARG A 58 -6.74 -12.05 10.82
C ARG A 58 -5.77 -13.09 11.38
N GLU A 59 -4.88 -13.62 10.55
CA GLU A 59 -3.87 -14.60 10.96
C GLU A 59 -2.86 -14.02 11.96
N MET A 60 -2.36 -12.80 11.70
CA MET A 60 -1.39 -12.16 12.59
C MET A 60 -1.96 -11.97 13.98
N LEU A 61 -3.19 -11.46 14.09
CA LEU A 61 -3.82 -11.23 15.37
C LEU A 61 -4.07 -12.53 16.12
N GLU A 62 -4.33 -13.67 15.46
CA GLU A 62 -4.51 -14.96 16.13
C GLU A 62 -3.28 -15.42 16.93
N SER A 63 -2.07 -15.07 16.47
CA SER A 63 -0.82 -15.56 17.05
C SER A 63 0.02 -14.49 17.77
N TYR A 64 -0.29 -13.21 17.60
CA TYR A 64 0.50 -12.10 18.15
C TYR A 64 -0.23 -11.32 19.25
N ASP A 65 0.25 -11.46 20.49
CA ASP A 65 -0.30 -10.77 21.67
C ASP A 65 0.42 -9.46 22.05
N GLY A 66 1.34 -8.97 21.21
CA GLY A 66 2.16 -7.80 21.54
C GLY A 66 1.42 -6.47 21.62
N PHE A 67 0.11 -6.44 21.34
CA PHE A 67 -0.74 -5.26 21.55
C PHE A 67 -1.36 -5.19 22.95
N LYS A 68 -1.25 -6.25 23.76
CA LYS A 68 -1.83 -6.28 25.11
C LYS A 68 -1.21 -5.19 26.00
N GLY A 69 -2.05 -4.34 26.56
CA GLY A 69 -1.63 -3.24 27.44
C GLY A 69 -1.05 -2.03 26.71
N VAL A 70 -1.13 -2.00 25.37
CA VAL A 70 -0.80 -0.79 24.60
C VAL A 70 -1.89 0.26 24.82
N GLU A 71 -1.52 1.40 25.40
CA GLU A 71 -2.47 2.50 25.65
C GLU A 71 -2.62 3.44 24.46
N THR A 72 -1.61 3.53 23.60
CA THR A 72 -1.62 4.41 22.43
C THR A 72 -0.91 3.72 21.27
N LEU A 73 -1.63 3.61 20.15
CA LEU A 73 -1.13 3.04 18.90
C LEU A 73 -1.41 4.02 17.75
N VAL A 74 -0.40 4.28 16.94
CA VAL A 74 -0.51 5.13 15.74
C VAL A 74 -0.18 4.28 14.52
N ASP A 75 -1.17 4.12 13.63
CA ASP A 75 -1.01 3.43 12.35
C ASP A 75 -0.52 4.42 11.28
N VAL A 76 0.80 4.58 11.18
CA VAL A 76 1.44 5.51 10.23
C VAL A 76 1.27 4.97 8.82
N GLY A 77 0.53 5.72 7.98
CA GLY A 77 0.18 5.25 6.64
C GLY A 77 -0.98 4.23 6.64
N GLY A 78 -1.79 4.18 7.70
CA GLY A 78 -2.89 3.23 7.90
C GLY A 78 -4.03 3.25 6.87
N ASN A 79 -3.94 4.09 5.84
CA ASN A 79 -4.86 4.15 4.70
C ASN A 79 -6.34 4.26 5.14
N SER A 80 -7.14 3.20 4.95
CA SER A 80 -8.57 3.16 5.31
C SER A 80 -8.83 2.96 6.80
N GLY A 81 -7.78 2.71 7.59
CA GLY A 81 -7.87 2.44 9.03
C GLY A 81 -8.36 1.03 9.37
N VAL A 82 -8.58 0.16 8.38
CA VAL A 82 -9.08 -1.21 8.61
C VAL A 82 -8.14 -2.02 9.50
N THR A 83 -6.82 -1.89 9.30
CA THR A 83 -5.80 -2.57 10.12
C THR A 83 -5.88 -2.13 11.58
N LEU A 84 -5.79 -0.82 11.85
CA LEU A 84 -5.92 -0.28 13.20
C LEU A 84 -7.25 -0.67 13.84
N ASN A 85 -8.35 -0.59 13.08
CA ASN A 85 -9.66 -0.99 13.56
C ASN A 85 -9.68 -2.45 14.01
N MET A 86 -9.08 -3.38 13.25
CA MET A 86 -8.99 -4.79 13.63
C MET A 86 -8.19 -5.01 14.92
N ILE A 87 -7.08 -4.28 15.11
CA ILE A 87 -6.27 -4.34 16.33
C ILE A 87 -7.12 -3.88 17.53
N MET A 88 -7.72 -2.69 17.43
CA MET A 88 -8.54 -2.08 18.48
C MET A 88 -9.83 -2.87 18.79
N HIS A 89 -10.32 -3.68 17.85
CA HIS A 89 -11.47 -4.56 18.10
C HIS A 89 -11.08 -5.81 18.89
N LYS A 90 -9.82 -6.24 18.82
CA LYS A 90 -9.32 -7.42 19.53
C LYS A 90 -8.76 -7.08 20.92
N TYR A 91 -8.09 -5.94 21.05
CA TYR A 91 -7.36 -5.50 22.25
C TYR A 91 -7.92 -4.17 22.77
#